data_AF-A0A531MQI1-F1
#
_entry.id   AF-A0A531MQI1-F1
#
_cell.length_a   1.000
_cell.length_b   1.000
_cell.length_c   1.000
_cell.angle_alpha   90.00
_cell.angle_beta   90.00
_cell.angle_gamma   90.00
#
_symmetry.space_group_name_H-M   'P 1'
#
loop_
_entity.id
_entity.type
_entity.pdbx_description
1 polymer ?
#
loop_
_entity_poly.entity_id
_entity_poly.type
_entity_poly.pdbx_seq_one_letter_code
_entity_poly.pdbx_strand_id
1 'polypeptide(L)'
;QFKSGAPTWDLVDVDPFSAITLGAQGMLEPIDYNIVDKKKMRPGFGWDYAASTYFFSYVIAYDSEKYGKDAPTGMADFFDVKKFPGKRSLYKWGVSSWEAALLADGIAPASLYPLDLKRAHDKISAFKENVVAYWGGGAESQSVLLNGEASMAIVWSTRASLIEQDSGGKIKFIWDQGLISPGALAVLKNNPGGKDAAMKFIASAQDPQKQLVMFDKLGQGPANPAADALIPADKKRINPVDPENMKKQIPLDMDWYAKNYGAALDEYTKIISA
;
A
#
# COMPACT_ATOMS: atom_id res chain seq x y z
N GLN A 1 21.09 -9.66 -0.25
CA GLN A 1 21.62 -9.58 1.13
C GLN A 1 21.81 -10.97 1.71
N PHE A 2 20.78 -11.67 2.20
CA PHE A 2 20.94 -12.97 2.89
C PHE A 2 21.84 -14.01 2.18
N LYS A 3 21.65 -14.24 0.86
CA LYS A 3 22.45 -15.20 0.09
C LYS A 3 23.96 -14.90 0.02
N SER A 4 24.42 -13.69 0.40
CA SER A 4 25.86 -13.41 0.51
C SER A 4 26.51 -14.11 1.70
N GLY A 5 25.72 -14.63 2.65
CA GLY A 5 26.21 -15.20 3.91
C GLY A 5 26.56 -14.15 4.98
N ALA A 6 26.75 -12.90 4.58
CA ALA A 6 27.07 -11.77 5.44
C ALA A 6 26.19 -10.56 5.06
N PRO A 7 24.93 -10.52 5.53
CA PRO A 7 24.06 -9.38 5.27
C PRO A 7 24.58 -8.14 6.01
N THR A 8 24.38 -6.97 5.42
CA THR A 8 24.73 -5.68 6.04
C THR A 8 23.53 -4.96 6.66
N TRP A 9 22.32 -5.51 6.48
CA TRP A 9 21.08 -4.95 7.01
C TRP A 9 20.61 -5.71 8.23
N ASP A 10 20.09 -4.98 9.23
CA ASP A 10 19.51 -5.56 10.43
C ASP A 10 18.02 -5.85 10.29
N LEU A 11 17.30 -4.81 9.89
CA LEU A 11 15.87 -4.81 9.66
C LEU A 11 15.60 -4.36 8.23
N VAL A 12 14.45 -4.78 7.73
CA VAL A 12 13.89 -4.33 6.45
C VAL A 12 12.45 -3.91 6.65
N ASP A 13 12.11 -2.74 6.11
CA ASP A 13 10.71 -2.35 5.89
C ASP A 13 10.22 -3.11 4.66
N VAL A 14 9.16 -3.89 4.84
CA VAL A 14 8.67 -4.87 3.87
C VAL A 14 7.15 -4.95 3.89
N ASP A 15 6.58 -5.32 2.75
CA ASP A 15 5.23 -5.86 2.74
C ASP A 15 5.20 -7.20 3.50
N PRO A 16 4.23 -7.43 4.39
CA PRO A 16 4.16 -8.66 5.18
C PRO A 16 4.13 -9.94 4.36
N PHE A 17 3.51 -9.92 3.17
CA PHE A 17 3.50 -11.09 2.30
C PHE A 17 4.92 -11.51 1.86
N SER A 18 5.84 -10.56 1.70
CA SER A 18 7.25 -10.85 1.41
C SER A 18 7.92 -11.47 2.63
N ALA A 19 7.62 -10.99 3.83
CA ALA A 19 8.16 -11.57 5.06
C ALA A 19 7.64 -12.99 5.32
N ILE A 20 6.37 -13.28 5.04
CA ILE A 20 5.82 -14.64 5.12
C ILE A 20 6.62 -15.58 4.23
N THR A 21 6.83 -15.21 2.96
CA THR A 21 7.56 -16.04 1.99
C THR A 21 9.04 -16.21 2.35
N LEU A 22 9.74 -15.11 2.67
CA LEU A 22 11.17 -15.14 2.99
C LEU A 22 11.44 -15.83 4.34
N GLY A 23 10.54 -15.68 5.29
CA GLY A 23 10.58 -16.35 6.59
C GLY A 23 10.46 -17.85 6.47
N ALA A 24 9.50 -18.34 5.66
CA ALA A 24 9.36 -19.76 5.34
C ALA A 24 10.60 -20.36 4.64
N GLN A 25 11.38 -19.53 3.94
CA GLN A 25 12.65 -19.90 3.32
C GLN A 25 13.86 -19.80 4.28
N GLY A 26 13.63 -19.46 5.55
CA GLY A 26 14.66 -19.39 6.59
C GLY A 26 15.57 -18.17 6.50
N MET A 27 15.16 -17.12 5.77
CA MET A 27 15.97 -15.90 5.57
C MET A 27 15.76 -14.84 6.66
N LEU A 28 14.68 -14.96 7.44
CA LEU A 28 14.28 -14.00 8.46
C LEU A 28 14.26 -14.64 9.85
N GLU A 29 14.52 -13.84 10.87
CA GLU A 29 14.30 -14.23 12.27
C GLU A 29 12.80 -14.21 12.59
N PRO A 30 12.25 -15.21 13.30
CA PRO A 30 10.92 -15.11 13.86
C PRO A 30 10.84 -13.94 14.86
N ILE A 31 9.74 -13.19 14.83
CA ILE A 31 9.47 -12.11 15.77
C ILE A 31 9.35 -12.69 17.18
N ASP A 32 10.15 -12.18 18.12
CA ASP A 32 10.04 -12.56 19.52
C ASP A 32 8.92 -11.76 20.19
N TYR A 33 7.76 -12.39 20.31
CA TYR A 33 6.57 -11.78 20.91
C TYR A 33 6.60 -11.67 22.43
N ASN A 34 7.67 -12.10 23.09
CA ASN A 34 7.94 -11.73 24.49
C ASN A 34 8.56 -10.33 24.60
N ILE A 35 9.18 -9.84 23.52
CA ILE A 35 9.79 -8.50 23.42
C ILE A 35 8.85 -7.55 22.67
N VAL A 36 8.35 -7.99 21.51
CA VAL A 36 7.40 -7.25 20.68
C VAL A 36 5.98 -7.60 21.12
N ASP A 37 5.19 -6.63 21.56
CA ASP A 37 3.88 -6.92 22.16
C ASP A 37 2.77 -6.96 21.09
N LYS A 38 2.20 -8.13 20.79
CA LYS A 38 1.06 -8.24 19.85
C LYS A 38 -0.14 -7.38 20.23
N LYS A 39 -0.34 -7.07 21.52
CA LYS A 39 -1.46 -6.24 21.99
C LYS A 39 -1.31 -4.76 21.61
N LYS A 40 -0.10 -4.34 21.25
CA LYS A 40 0.18 -2.99 20.73
C LYS A 40 0.07 -2.89 19.21
N MET A 41 -0.53 -3.89 18.58
CA MET A 41 -0.85 -3.91 17.15
C MET A 41 -2.36 -4.07 16.98
N ARG A 42 -2.89 -3.62 15.85
CA ARG A 42 -4.25 -3.98 15.44
C ARG A 42 -4.37 -5.51 15.27
N PRO A 43 -5.54 -6.12 15.55
CA PRO A 43 -5.74 -7.56 15.39
C PRO A 43 -5.43 -8.03 13.96
N GLY A 44 -4.71 -9.14 13.82
CA GLY A 44 -4.36 -9.73 12.51
C GLY A 44 -3.06 -9.21 11.87
N PHE A 45 -2.37 -8.25 12.50
CA PHE A 45 -1.17 -7.61 11.91
C PHE A 45 0.15 -7.96 12.61
N GLY A 46 0.16 -9.10 13.34
CA GLY A 46 1.36 -9.68 13.95
C GLY A 46 1.65 -11.06 13.35
N TRP A 47 2.53 -11.10 12.35
CA TRP A 47 2.94 -12.31 11.61
C TRP A 47 4.18 -12.97 12.22
N ASP A 48 4.48 -14.21 11.85
CA ASP A 48 5.60 -14.95 12.44
C ASP A 48 6.97 -14.31 12.16
N TYR A 49 7.12 -13.65 11.00
CA TYR A 49 8.40 -13.09 10.52
C TYR A 49 8.37 -11.58 10.27
N ALA A 50 7.27 -10.91 10.63
CA ALA A 50 7.15 -9.47 10.52
C ALA A 50 6.17 -8.90 11.54
N ALA A 51 6.42 -7.66 11.95
CA ALA A 51 5.61 -6.89 12.88
C ALA A 51 5.15 -5.60 12.21
N SER A 52 3.84 -5.37 12.09
CA SER A 52 3.33 -4.13 11.49
C SER A 52 3.72 -2.91 12.33
N THR A 53 4.16 -1.87 11.64
CA THR A 53 4.54 -0.58 12.26
C THR A 53 3.71 0.59 11.74
N TYR A 54 3.06 0.44 10.58
CA TYR A 54 2.18 1.46 10.02
C TYR A 54 1.22 0.89 8.97
N PHE A 55 0.31 1.74 8.49
CA PHE A 55 -0.63 1.49 7.40
C PHE A 55 -0.56 2.59 6.35
N PHE A 56 -0.80 2.22 5.11
CA PHE A 56 -1.04 3.11 3.98
C PHE A 56 -2.08 2.46 3.07
N SER A 57 -2.55 3.16 2.06
CA SER A 57 -3.50 2.58 1.12
C SER A 57 -3.17 2.94 -0.31
N TYR A 58 -3.57 2.10 -1.25
CA TYR A 58 -3.62 2.47 -2.67
C TYR A 58 -4.98 3.14 -2.92
N VAL A 59 -4.94 4.41 -3.30
CA VAL A 59 -6.12 5.26 -3.48
C VAL A 59 -6.11 5.90 -4.86
N ILE A 60 -7.30 6.26 -5.36
CA ILE A 60 -7.42 7.06 -6.58
C ILE A 60 -7.13 8.51 -6.22
N ALA A 61 -6.05 9.05 -6.79
CA ALA A 61 -5.80 10.48 -6.90
C ALA A 61 -6.22 10.96 -8.30
N TYR A 62 -6.82 12.15 -8.39
CA TYR A 62 -7.46 12.64 -9.61
C TYR A 62 -7.37 14.15 -9.75
N ASP A 63 -7.32 14.61 -11.01
CA ASP A 63 -7.38 16.02 -11.37
C ASP A 63 -8.80 16.58 -11.18
N SER A 64 -9.00 17.31 -10.09
CA SER A 64 -10.30 17.88 -9.75
C SER A 64 -10.61 19.16 -10.51
N GLU A 65 -9.60 19.86 -11.07
CA GLU A 65 -9.87 20.98 -11.99
C GLU A 65 -10.47 20.45 -13.29
N LYS A 66 -9.95 19.31 -13.77
CA LYS A 66 -10.41 18.68 -15.01
C LYS A 66 -11.81 18.05 -14.90
N TYR A 67 -12.11 17.37 -13.80
CA TYR A 67 -13.42 16.71 -13.64
C TYR A 67 -14.45 17.57 -12.88
N GLY A 68 -14.04 18.71 -12.34
CA GLY A 68 -14.92 19.67 -11.66
C GLY A 68 -15.67 19.03 -10.50
N LYS A 69 -17.01 19.03 -10.59
CA LYS A 69 -17.89 18.45 -9.56
C LYS A 69 -17.99 16.93 -9.60
N ASP A 70 -17.58 16.31 -10.70
CA ASP A 70 -17.69 14.87 -10.92
C ASP A 70 -16.42 14.20 -10.39
N ALA A 71 -16.42 13.81 -9.12
CA ALA A 71 -15.34 13.01 -8.55
C ALA A 71 -15.49 11.53 -8.93
N PRO A 72 -14.40 10.79 -9.16
CA PRO A 72 -14.48 9.34 -9.26
C PRO A 72 -15.02 8.77 -7.94
N THR A 73 -15.81 7.71 -8.03
CA THR A 73 -16.48 7.06 -6.88
C THR A 73 -15.94 5.66 -6.59
N GLY A 74 -14.99 5.19 -7.38
CA GLY A 74 -14.35 3.90 -7.22
C GLY A 74 -13.59 3.46 -8.47
N MET A 75 -13.16 2.21 -8.47
CA MET A 75 -12.30 1.64 -9.51
C MET A 75 -12.99 1.56 -10.88
N ALA A 76 -14.32 1.37 -10.94
CA ALA A 76 -15.05 1.42 -12.21
C ALA A 76 -14.86 2.76 -12.94
N ASP A 77 -14.91 3.88 -12.21
CA ASP A 77 -14.70 5.22 -12.76
C ASP A 77 -13.24 5.44 -13.19
N PHE A 78 -12.27 4.86 -12.47
CA PHE A 78 -10.87 4.90 -12.87
C PHE A 78 -10.65 4.30 -14.28
N PHE A 79 -11.29 3.17 -14.58
CA PHE A 79 -11.19 2.48 -15.87
C PHE A 79 -12.14 3.04 -16.96
N ASP A 80 -13.08 3.92 -16.62
CA ASP A 80 -13.98 4.56 -17.59
C ASP A 80 -13.37 5.85 -18.17
N VAL A 81 -12.59 5.69 -19.25
CA VAL A 81 -11.98 6.80 -19.98
C VAL A 81 -12.97 7.63 -20.79
N LYS A 82 -14.21 7.16 -20.97
CA LYS A 82 -15.25 7.94 -21.67
C LYS A 82 -15.90 8.93 -20.69
N LYS A 83 -16.23 8.46 -19.49
CA LYS A 83 -16.79 9.30 -18.41
C LYS A 83 -15.73 10.22 -17.80
N PHE A 84 -14.53 9.70 -17.56
CA PHE A 84 -13.40 10.46 -17.03
C PHE A 84 -12.27 10.49 -18.06
N PRO A 85 -12.25 11.43 -19.01
CA PRO A 85 -11.24 11.45 -20.07
C PRO A 85 -9.83 11.77 -19.56
N GLY A 86 -8.82 11.11 -20.13
CA GLY A 86 -7.39 11.38 -19.91
C GLY A 86 -6.55 10.13 -19.64
N LYS A 87 -5.25 10.30 -19.43
CA LYS A 87 -4.35 9.17 -19.16
C LYS A 87 -4.34 8.80 -17.68
N ARG A 88 -3.98 7.56 -17.41
CA ARG A 88 -3.87 6.95 -16.08
C ARG A 88 -2.42 6.65 -15.71
N SER A 89 -2.16 6.47 -14.42
CA SER A 89 -0.90 5.90 -13.93
C SER A 89 -1.19 4.80 -12.91
N LEU A 90 -0.44 3.69 -12.99
CA LEU A 90 -0.59 2.50 -12.16
C LEU A 90 0.74 2.07 -11.56
N TYR A 91 0.71 1.21 -10.53
CA TYR A 91 1.93 0.79 -9.83
C TYR A 91 2.67 -0.31 -10.58
N LYS A 92 3.97 -0.13 -10.81
CA LYS A 92 4.81 -1.09 -11.55
C LYS A 92 4.85 -2.49 -10.93
N TRP A 93 4.64 -2.60 -9.62
CA TRP A 93 4.80 -3.86 -8.90
C TRP A 93 3.48 -4.62 -8.69
N GLY A 94 2.42 -4.27 -9.43
CA GLY A 94 1.20 -5.08 -9.53
C GLY A 94 0.26 -5.02 -8.32
N VAL A 95 0.78 -4.87 -7.10
CA VAL A 95 -0.02 -4.70 -5.87
C VAL A 95 -1.08 -3.62 -6.09
N SER A 96 -2.32 -3.91 -5.71
CA SER A 96 -3.54 -3.12 -5.93
C SER A 96 -4.10 -3.10 -7.37
N SER A 97 -3.27 -3.36 -8.39
CA SER A 97 -3.72 -3.27 -9.79
C SER A 97 -4.68 -4.40 -10.15
N TRP A 98 -4.48 -5.59 -9.59
CA TRP A 98 -5.35 -6.74 -9.83
C TRP A 98 -6.73 -6.54 -9.19
N GLU A 99 -6.76 -6.10 -7.93
CA GLU A 99 -8.00 -5.77 -7.22
C GLU A 99 -8.73 -4.63 -7.91
N ALA A 100 -8.03 -3.56 -8.29
CA ALA A 100 -8.61 -2.43 -9.02
C ALA A 100 -9.25 -2.86 -10.33
N ALA A 101 -8.58 -3.71 -11.11
CA ALA A 101 -9.14 -4.27 -12.33
C ALA A 101 -10.40 -5.09 -12.06
N LEU A 102 -10.37 -6.01 -11.09
CA LEU A 102 -11.52 -6.85 -10.76
C LEU A 102 -12.72 -6.05 -10.23
N LEU A 103 -12.48 -5.06 -9.38
CA LEU A 103 -13.51 -4.13 -8.90
C LEU A 103 -14.13 -3.34 -10.07
N ALA A 104 -13.29 -2.85 -10.98
CA ALA A 104 -13.76 -2.19 -12.19
C ALA A 104 -14.47 -3.15 -13.17
N ASP A 105 -14.32 -4.46 -12.98
CA ASP A 105 -15.04 -5.49 -13.73
C ASP A 105 -16.30 -6.00 -13.03
N GLY A 106 -16.73 -5.31 -11.97
CA GLY A 106 -17.97 -5.59 -11.26
C GLY A 106 -17.86 -6.69 -10.21
N ILE A 107 -16.66 -7.18 -9.88
CA ILE A 107 -16.48 -8.05 -8.73
C ILE A 107 -16.77 -7.26 -7.45
N ALA A 108 -17.63 -7.80 -6.60
CA ALA A 108 -17.94 -7.18 -5.31
C ALA A 108 -16.69 -7.22 -4.40
N PRO A 109 -16.45 -6.17 -3.58
CA PRO A 109 -15.31 -6.12 -2.66
C PRO A 109 -15.13 -7.38 -1.79
N ALA A 110 -16.22 -7.92 -1.27
CA ALA A 110 -16.22 -9.10 -0.40
C ALA A 110 -15.92 -10.42 -1.13
N SER A 111 -15.86 -10.40 -2.48
CA SER A 111 -15.65 -11.58 -3.33
C SER A 111 -14.35 -11.49 -4.14
N LEU A 112 -13.43 -10.59 -3.77
CA LEU A 112 -12.18 -10.41 -4.50
C LEU A 112 -11.25 -11.61 -4.37
N TYR A 113 -11.01 -12.09 -3.15
CA TYR A 113 -10.03 -13.15 -2.90
C TYR A 113 -10.70 -14.55 -2.88
N PRO A 114 -10.04 -15.58 -3.44
CA PRO A 114 -8.78 -15.50 -4.20
C PRO A 114 -8.96 -14.78 -5.54
N LEU A 115 -7.99 -13.97 -5.94
CA LEU A 115 -8.09 -13.15 -7.16
C LEU A 115 -8.16 -14.02 -8.42
N ASP A 116 -9.09 -13.69 -9.33
CA ASP A 116 -9.08 -14.19 -10.71
C ASP A 116 -8.03 -13.42 -11.52
N LEU A 117 -6.78 -13.90 -11.47
CA LEU A 117 -5.64 -13.23 -12.11
C LEU A 117 -5.77 -13.16 -13.63
N LYS A 118 -6.35 -14.18 -14.27
CA LYS A 118 -6.56 -14.14 -15.72
C LYS A 118 -7.48 -12.99 -16.09
N ARG A 119 -8.61 -12.87 -15.39
CA ARG A 119 -9.58 -11.78 -15.61
C ARG A 119 -8.98 -10.40 -15.32
N ALA A 120 -8.21 -10.28 -14.24
CA ALA A 120 -7.51 -9.04 -13.90
C ALA A 120 -6.52 -8.64 -15.00
N HIS A 121 -5.67 -9.58 -15.44
CA HIS A 121 -4.68 -9.39 -16.50
C HIS A 121 -5.30 -9.04 -17.85
N ASP A 122 -6.38 -9.72 -18.26
CA ASP A 122 -7.11 -9.42 -19.49
C ASP A 122 -7.60 -7.96 -19.50
N LYS A 123 -8.15 -7.49 -18.37
CA LYS A 123 -8.64 -6.12 -18.24
C LYS A 123 -7.52 -5.08 -18.20
N ILE A 124 -6.42 -5.35 -17.49
CA ILE A 124 -5.23 -4.49 -17.47
C ILE A 124 -4.64 -4.38 -18.87
N SER A 125 -4.51 -5.51 -19.58
CA SER A 125 -4.02 -5.57 -20.96
C SER A 125 -4.90 -4.76 -21.91
N ALA A 126 -6.22 -4.92 -21.83
CA ALA A 126 -7.16 -4.14 -22.63
C ALA A 126 -7.14 -2.63 -22.31
N PHE A 127 -6.78 -2.25 -21.08
CA PHE A 127 -6.73 -0.87 -20.63
C PHE A 127 -5.38 -0.17 -20.88
N LYS A 128 -4.31 -0.94 -21.14
CA LYS A 128 -2.91 -0.48 -21.08
C LYS A 128 -2.61 0.79 -21.86
N GLU A 129 -3.23 0.97 -23.03
CA GLU A 129 -3.02 2.15 -23.89
C GLU A 129 -3.47 3.47 -23.23
N ASN A 130 -4.30 3.39 -22.20
CA ASN A 130 -4.74 4.54 -21.42
C ASN A 130 -3.79 4.87 -20.27
N VAL A 131 -2.77 4.05 -20.02
CA VAL A 131 -1.80 4.24 -18.94
C VAL A 131 -0.53 4.88 -19.51
N VAL A 132 -0.16 6.06 -19.03
CA VAL A 132 1.03 6.80 -19.51
C VAL A 132 2.30 6.37 -18.78
N ALA A 133 2.18 5.92 -17.53
CA ALA A 133 3.31 5.53 -16.71
C ALA A 133 2.92 4.40 -15.75
N TYR A 134 3.86 3.49 -15.54
CA TYR A 134 3.82 2.49 -14.48
C TYR A 134 4.88 2.85 -13.45
N TRP A 135 4.48 3.56 -12.39
CA TRP A 135 5.43 4.18 -11.48
C TRP A 135 6.13 3.13 -10.62
N GLY A 136 7.46 3.25 -10.50
CA GLY A 136 8.29 2.37 -9.67
C GLY A 136 8.49 2.89 -8.26
N GLY A 137 8.39 4.21 -8.06
CA GLY A 137 8.53 4.88 -6.77
C GLY A 137 7.59 6.07 -6.62
N GLY A 138 7.32 6.45 -5.37
CA GLY A 138 6.31 7.48 -5.07
C GLY A 138 6.58 8.85 -5.69
N ALA A 139 7.84 9.25 -5.86
CA ALA A 139 8.19 10.52 -6.53
C ALA A 139 7.72 10.54 -7.99
N GLU A 140 7.85 9.43 -8.71
CA GLU A 140 7.38 9.31 -10.10
C GLU A 140 5.86 9.44 -10.19
N SER A 141 5.12 8.81 -9.27
CA SER A 141 3.66 8.94 -9.19
C SER A 141 3.20 10.39 -8.96
N GLN A 142 3.96 11.14 -8.16
CA GLN A 142 3.72 12.55 -7.90
C GLN A 142 4.00 13.42 -9.13
N SER A 143 5.13 13.23 -9.80
CA SER A 143 5.48 13.99 -11.01
C SER A 143 4.45 13.81 -12.12
N VAL A 144 4.02 12.58 -12.38
CA VAL A 144 3.08 12.27 -13.48
C VAL A 144 1.72 12.97 -13.29
N LEU A 145 1.24 13.11 -12.04
CA LEU A 145 0.00 13.84 -11.74
C LEU A 145 0.22 15.36 -11.77
N LEU A 146 1.29 15.88 -11.14
CA LEU A 146 1.54 17.32 -11.06
C LEU A 146 1.89 17.94 -12.43
N ASN A 147 2.51 17.17 -13.32
CA ASN A 147 2.81 17.59 -14.69
C ASN A 147 1.57 17.49 -15.62
N GLY A 148 0.47 16.91 -15.16
CA GLY A 148 -0.73 16.68 -15.98
C GLY A 148 -0.59 15.56 -17.02
N GLU A 149 0.47 14.74 -16.93
CA GLU A 149 0.67 13.58 -17.82
C GLU A 149 -0.41 12.52 -17.60
N ALA A 150 -0.81 12.28 -16.34
CA ALA A 150 -2.01 11.53 -15.99
C ALA A 150 -3.04 12.44 -15.30
N SER A 151 -4.31 12.22 -15.60
CA SER A 151 -5.42 12.89 -14.90
C SER A 151 -6.04 12.05 -13.79
N MET A 152 -5.68 10.77 -13.69
CA MET A 152 -5.94 9.91 -12.53
C MET A 152 -4.79 8.93 -12.32
N ALA A 153 -4.51 8.58 -11.07
CA ALA A 153 -3.56 7.54 -10.74
C ALA A 153 -4.01 6.77 -9.50
N ILE A 154 -3.69 5.48 -9.45
CA ILE A 154 -3.73 4.72 -8.21
C ILE A 154 -2.36 4.87 -7.56
N VAL A 155 -2.32 5.51 -6.40
CA VAL A 155 -1.08 5.89 -5.69
C VAL A 155 -1.20 5.60 -4.21
N TRP A 156 -0.07 5.56 -3.51
CA TRP A 156 -0.08 5.48 -2.05
C TRP A 156 -0.75 6.72 -1.44
N SER A 157 -1.59 6.53 -0.42
CA SER A 157 -2.33 7.59 0.27
C SER A 157 -1.41 8.66 0.85
N THR A 158 -0.22 8.26 1.31
CA THR A 158 0.84 9.17 1.76
C THR A 158 1.31 10.11 0.64
N ARG A 159 1.40 9.60 -0.60
CA ARG A 159 1.69 10.41 -1.79
C ARG A 159 0.48 11.23 -2.23
N ALA A 160 -0.71 10.67 -2.20
CA ALA A 160 -1.94 11.38 -2.53
C ALA A 160 -2.12 12.65 -1.67
N SER A 161 -1.89 12.53 -0.36
CA SER A 161 -1.96 13.69 0.55
C SER A 161 -0.91 14.75 0.25
N LEU A 162 0.32 14.35 -0.08
CA LEU A 162 1.38 15.30 -0.48
C LEU A 162 1.05 15.97 -1.81
N ILE A 163 0.56 15.21 -2.80
CA ILE A 163 0.15 15.73 -4.11
C ILE A 163 -1.01 16.72 -3.96
N GLU A 164 -2.00 16.43 -3.11
CA GLU A 164 -3.10 17.37 -2.83
C GLU A 164 -2.58 18.66 -2.21
N GLN A 165 -1.67 18.58 -1.26
CA GLN A 165 -1.04 19.75 -0.65
C GLN A 165 -0.20 20.56 -1.66
N ASP A 166 0.71 19.90 -2.38
CA ASP A 166 1.67 20.53 -3.29
C ASP A 166 0.98 21.13 -4.52
N SER A 167 -0.15 20.57 -4.94
CA SER A 167 -0.98 21.11 -6.03
C SER A 167 -1.92 22.23 -5.58
N GLY A 168 -1.99 22.55 -4.29
CA GLY A 168 -2.96 23.52 -3.77
C GLY A 168 -4.41 23.03 -3.88
N GLY A 169 -4.64 21.72 -3.79
CA GLY A 169 -5.97 21.09 -3.84
C GLY A 169 -6.52 20.85 -5.25
N LYS A 170 -5.70 21.05 -6.30
CA LYS A 170 -6.08 20.78 -7.69
C LYS A 170 -6.19 19.29 -7.97
N ILE A 171 -5.24 18.52 -7.45
CA ILE A 171 -5.33 17.06 -7.42
C ILE A 171 -5.91 16.67 -6.07
N LYS A 172 -6.97 15.86 -6.07
CA LYS A 172 -7.63 15.35 -4.86
C LYS A 172 -7.58 13.84 -4.83
N PHE A 173 -7.97 13.23 -3.71
CA PHE A 173 -8.07 11.78 -3.62
C PHE A 173 -9.30 11.30 -2.84
N ILE A 174 -9.75 10.09 -3.16
CA ILE A 174 -10.88 9.42 -2.50
C ILE A 174 -10.41 8.19 -1.73
N TRP A 175 -11.17 7.80 -0.71
CA TRP A 175 -10.96 6.55 0.02
C TRP A 175 -11.86 5.42 -0.48
N ASP A 176 -12.89 5.76 -1.24
CA ASP A 176 -13.88 4.83 -1.78
C ASP A 176 -13.20 3.77 -2.67
N GLN A 177 -13.34 2.50 -2.28
CA GLN A 177 -12.63 1.34 -2.82
C GLN A 177 -11.09 1.41 -2.71
N GLY A 178 -10.55 2.23 -1.82
CA GLY A 178 -9.13 2.24 -1.51
C GLY A 178 -8.67 0.88 -0.96
N LEU A 179 -7.44 0.48 -1.27
CA LEU A 179 -6.90 -0.83 -0.90
C LEU A 179 -5.88 -0.64 0.21
N ILE A 180 -6.29 -0.93 1.46
CA ILE A 180 -5.45 -0.70 2.63
C ILE A 180 -4.40 -1.81 2.75
N SER A 181 -3.16 -1.37 2.96
CA SER A 181 -1.97 -2.21 3.08
C SER A 181 -1.22 -1.92 4.38
N PRO A 182 -0.80 -2.95 5.11
CA PRO A 182 0.16 -2.79 6.20
C PRO A 182 1.59 -2.59 5.68
N GLY A 183 2.37 -1.77 6.38
CA GLY A 183 3.83 -1.80 6.35
C GLY A 183 4.36 -2.48 7.62
N ALA A 184 5.46 -3.22 7.49
CA ALA A 184 6.00 -4.01 8.59
C ALA A 184 7.53 -4.07 8.59
N LEU A 185 8.08 -4.29 9.78
CA LEU A 185 9.50 -4.58 9.94
C LEU A 185 9.72 -6.08 10.05
N ALA A 186 10.69 -6.58 9.28
CA ALA A 186 11.23 -7.93 9.41
C ALA A 186 12.72 -7.89 9.75
N VAL A 187 13.20 -8.90 10.47
CA VAL A 187 14.59 -8.99 10.93
C VAL A 187 15.34 -10.00 10.07
N LEU A 188 16.44 -9.60 9.44
CA LEU A 188 17.26 -10.53 8.66
C LEU A 188 17.96 -11.52 9.58
N LYS A 189 17.99 -12.79 9.18
CA LYS A 189 18.85 -13.77 9.83
C LYS A 189 20.32 -13.44 9.58
N ASN A 190 21.17 -13.67 10.59
CA ASN A 190 22.59 -13.29 10.60
C ASN A 190 22.83 -11.78 10.49
N ASN A 191 21.88 -10.95 10.95
CA ASN A 191 22.07 -9.50 10.97
C ASN A 191 23.27 -9.06 11.83
N PRO A 192 24.02 -8.03 11.42
CA PRO A 192 25.24 -7.60 12.10
C PRO A 192 25.02 -6.97 13.48
N GLY A 193 23.87 -6.34 13.71
CA GLY A 193 23.48 -5.68 14.97
C GLY A 193 22.91 -6.64 16.02
N GLY A 194 22.67 -7.90 15.66
CA GLY A 194 22.10 -8.93 16.53
C GLY A 194 20.58 -8.86 16.66
N LYS A 195 19.95 -10.04 16.68
CA LYS A 195 18.49 -10.21 16.81
C LYS A 195 17.89 -9.41 17.96
N ASP A 196 18.51 -9.41 19.13
CA ASP A 196 17.97 -8.76 20.34
C ASP A 196 17.85 -7.24 20.18
N ALA A 197 18.84 -6.60 19.54
CA ALA A 197 18.78 -5.16 19.27
C ALA A 197 17.67 -4.85 18.27
N ALA A 198 17.53 -5.67 17.22
CA ALA A 198 16.47 -5.53 16.23
C ALA A 198 15.06 -5.70 16.85
N MET A 199 14.84 -6.70 17.70
CA MET A 199 13.57 -6.89 18.39
C MET A 199 13.24 -5.72 19.33
N LYS A 200 14.23 -5.23 20.09
CA LYS A 200 14.06 -4.03 20.94
C LYS A 200 13.72 -2.79 20.12
N PHE A 201 14.30 -2.64 18.93
CA PHE A 201 13.95 -1.55 18.03
C PHE A 201 12.48 -1.64 17.60
N ILE A 202 12.02 -2.81 17.13
CA ILE A 202 10.62 -3.04 16.77
C ILE A 202 9.69 -2.74 17.95
N ALA A 203 9.98 -3.28 19.14
CA ALA A 203 9.20 -3.01 20.34
C ALA A 203 9.15 -1.52 20.68
N SER A 204 10.25 -0.79 20.47
CA SER A 204 10.30 0.66 20.67
C SER A 204 9.44 1.43 19.67
N ALA A 205 9.23 0.90 18.46
CA ALA A 205 8.39 1.48 17.40
C ALA A 205 6.88 1.24 17.62
N GLN A 206 6.52 0.44 18.63
CA GLN A 206 5.12 0.27 19.06
C GLN A 206 4.64 1.38 19.98
N ASP A 207 5.49 2.36 20.32
CA ASP A 207 5.11 3.50 21.14
C ASP A 207 4.11 4.42 20.38
N PRO A 208 2.93 4.71 20.95
CA PRO A 208 1.92 5.54 20.29
C PRO A 208 2.38 6.95 19.91
N GLN A 209 3.23 7.58 20.74
CA GLN A 209 3.73 8.93 20.47
C GLN A 209 4.72 8.91 19.30
N LYS A 210 5.55 7.87 19.20
CA LYS A 210 6.45 7.72 18.03
C LYS A 210 5.67 7.45 16.75
N GLN A 211 4.59 6.68 16.81
CA GLN A 211 3.74 6.48 15.63
C GLN A 211 2.97 7.74 15.26
N LEU A 212 2.57 8.59 16.21
CA LEU A 212 2.03 9.92 15.92
C LEU A 212 3.06 10.79 15.17
N VAL A 213 4.33 10.77 15.59
CA VAL A 213 5.39 11.48 14.85
C VAL A 213 5.52 10.97 13.41
N MET A 214 5.46 9.65 13.21
CA MET A 214 5.49 9.05 11.87
C MET A 214 4.29 9.49 11.03
N PHE A 215 3.10 9.52 11.64
CA PHE A 215 1.88 10.00 11.02
C PHE A 215 1.99 11.47 10.60
N ASP A 216 2.46 12.36 11.49
CA ASP A 216 2.60 13.79 11.18
C ASP A 216 3.63 14.07 10.09
N LYS A 217 4.68 13.26 9.98
CA LYS A 217 5.75 13.44 8.99
C LYS A 217 5.43 12.81 7.64
N LEU A 218 4.76 11.67 7.62
CA LEU A 218 4.64 10.83 6.43
C LEU A 218 3.20 10.47 6.04
N GLY A 219 2.19 10.81 6.86
CA GLY A 219 0.79 10.43 6.63
C GLY A 219 0.51 8.93 6.81
N GLN A 220 1.42 8.20 7.44
CA GLN A 220 1.31 6.76 7.69
C GLN A 220 0.40 6.48 8.87
N GLY A 221 -0.67 5.72 8.64
CA GLY A 221 -1.66 5.36 9.67
C GLY A 221 -1.04 4.54 10.79
N PRO A 222 -1.27 4.85 12.08
CA PRO A 222 -0.66 4.10 13.16
C PRO A 222 -1.12 2.63 13.23
N ALA A 223 -0.16 1.73 13.41
CA ALA A 223 -0.42 0.31 13.65
C ALA A 223 -0.81 0.00 15.11
N ASN A 224 -0.45 0.87 16.05
CA ASN A 224 -0.91 0.79 17.42
C ASN A 224 -2.23 1.58 17.57
N PRO A 225 -3.37 0.92 17.86
CA PRO A 225 -4.66 1.59 17.98
C PRO A 225 -4.73 2.62 19.13
N ALA A 226 -3.84 2.55 20.13
CA ALA A 226 -3.77 3.56 21.17
C ALA A 226 -3.35 4.95 20.63
N ALA A 227 -2.73 5.01 19.45
CA ALA A 227 -2.40 6.28 18.79
C ALA A 227 -3.63 6.98 18.19
N ASP A 228 -4.74 6.27 17.96
CA ASP A 228 -5.95 6.84 17.34
C ASP A 228 -6.52 8.01 18.16
N ALA A 229 -6.43 7.93 19.49
CA ALA A 229 -6.87 8.99 20.39
C ALA A 229 -5.96 10.23 20.39
N LEU A 230 -4.75 10.11 19.83
CA LEU A 230 -3.76 11.19 19.77
C LEU A 230 -3.82 11.97 18.45
N ILE A 231 -4.48 11.42 17.43
CA ILE A 231 -4.56 12.05 16.10
C ILE A 231 -5.48 13.28 16.15
N PRO A 232 -4.99 14.48 15.77
CA PRO A 232 -5.81 15.68 15.68
C PRO A 232 -7.02 15.52 14.74
N ALA A 233 -8.14 16.17 15.09
CA ALA A 233 -9.39 16.02 14.35
C ALA A 233 -9.29 16.43 12.87
N ASP A 234 -8.50 17.46 12.56
CA ASP A 234 -8.24 17.96 11.21
C ASP A 234 -7.37 17.00 10.37
N LYS A 235 -6.64 16.08 11.01
CA LYS A 235 -5.81 15.08 10.33
C LYS A 235 -6.52 13.76 10.06
N LYS A 236 -7.71 13.54 10.63
CA LYS A 236 -8.48 12.30 10.41
C LYS A 236 -8.77 12.03 8.93
N ARG A 237 -8.95 13.07 8.12
CA ARG A 237 -9.23 12.96 6.67
C ARG A 237 -8.13 12.24 5.87
N ILE A 238 -6.88 12.33 6.32
CA ILE A 238 -5.72 11.72 5.63
C ILE A 238 -5.28 10.40 6.27
N ASN A 239 -5.88 10.02 7.40
CA ASN A 239 -5.51 8.81 8.12
C ASN A 239 -6.18 7.57 7.51
N PRO A 240 -5.43 6.61 6.91
CA PRO A 240 -6.02 5.42 6.31
C PRO A 240 -6.74 4.52 7.32
N VAL A 241 -6.37 4.59 8.61
CA VAL A 241 -6.96 3.76 9.69
C VAL A 241 -8.01 4.49 10.51
N ASP A 242 -8.38 5.73 10.15
CA ASP A 242 -9.54 6.39 10.76
C ASP A 242 -10.83 5.60 10.41
N PRO A 243 -11.77 5.40 11.36
CA PRO A 243 -12.97 4.61 11.12
C PRO A 243 -13.78 5.02 9.88
N GLU A 244 -13.85 6.33 9.59
CA GLU A 244 -14.63 6.85 8.46
C GLU A 244 -13.96 6.57 7.11
N ASN A 245 -12.63 6.44 7.09
CA ASN A 245 -11.88 6.06 5.90
C ASN A 245 -11.79 4.54 5.79
N MET A 246 -11.60 3.82 6.90
CA MET A 246 -11.52 2.35 6.93
C MET A 246 -12.75 1.67 6.34
N LYS A 247 -13.96 2.16 6.65
CA LYS A 247 -15.21 1.58 6.13
C LYS A 247 -15.37 1.67 4.61
N LYS A 248 -14.57 2.51 3.94
CA LYS A 248 -14.58 2.72 2.49
C LYS A 248 -13.58 1.85 1.74
N GLN A 249 -12.70 1.20 2.50
CA GLN A 249 -11.53 0.52 1.98
C GLN A 249 -11.67 -1.00 2.07
N ILE A 250 -10.79 -1.66 1.35
CA ILE A 250 -10.72 -3.11 1.22
C ILE A 250 -9.32 -3.53 1.68
N PRO A 251 -9.19 -4.41 2.68
CA PRO A 251 -7.89 -4.90 3.10
C PRO A 251 -7.30 -5.83 2.05
N LEU A 252 -6.01 -5.66 1.75
CA LEU A 252 -5.26 -6.63 0.95
C LEU A 252 -5.04 -7.93 1.72
N ASP A 253 -5.13 -9.07 1.03
CA ASP A 253 -4.92 -10.40 1.62
C ASP A 253 -3.44 -10.82 1.57
N MET A 254 -2.71 -10.58 2.67
CA MET A 254 -1.29 -10.88 2.75
C MET A 254 -0.95 -12.37 2.53
N ASP A 255 -1.83 -13.30 2.92
CA ASP A 255 -1.61 -14.74 2.74
C ASP A 255 -1.81 -15.15 1.28
N TRP A 256 -2.78 -14.56 0.60
CA TRP A 256 -2.96 -14.73 -0.84
C TRP A 256 -1.74 -14.19 -1.59
N TYR A 257 -1.27 -12.98 -1.26
CA TYR A 257 -0.06 -12.40 -1.88
C TYR A 257 1.17 -13.27 -1.64
N ALA A 258 1.38 -13.79 -0.41
CA ALA A 258 2.56 -14.60 -0.10
C ALA A 258 2.66 -15.85 -1.00
N LYS A 259 1.52 -16.42 -1.38
CA LYS A 259 1.43 -17.62 -2.22
C LYS A 259 1.50 -17.32 -3.71
N ASN A 260 0.93 -16.19 -4.16
CA ASN A 260 0.66 -15.95 -5.58
C ASN A 260 1.47 -14.81 -6.21
N TYR A 261 2.03 -13.90 -5.41
CA TYR A 261 2.56 -12.62 -5.90
C TYR A 261 3.66 -12.77 -6.94
N GLY A 262 4.62 -13.69 -6.74
CA GLY A 262 5.74 -13.86 -7.68
C GLY A 262 5.28 -14.19 -9.10
N ALA A 263 4.45 -15.23 -9.24
CA ALA A 263 3.92 -15.63 -10.54
C ALA A 263 2.98 -14.58 -11.14
N ALA A 264 2.15 -13.94 -10.31
CA ALA A 264 1.25 -12.87 -10.74
C ALA A 264 2.04 -11.66 -11.27
N LEU A 265 3.11 -11.26 -10.56
CA LEU A 265 3.98 -10.15 -10.94
C LEU A 265 4.74 -10.43 -12.24
N ASP A 266 5.23 -11.67 -12.43
CA ASP A 266 5.94 -12.06 -13.66
C ASP A 266 5.04 -11.94 -14.90
N GLU A 267 3.75 -12.23 -14.78
CA GLU A 267 2.80 -12.06 -15.88
C GLU A 267 2.39 -10.58 -16.04
N TYR A 268 2.10 -9.89 -14.94
CA TYR A 268 1.80 -8.45 -14.94
C TYR A 268 2.91 -7.63 -15.62
N THR A 269 4.16 -7.86 -15.27
CA THR A 269 5.31 -7.12 -15.83
C THR A 269 5.48 -7.34 -17.34
N LYS A 270 5.16 -8.54 -17.85
CA LYS A 270 5.11 -8.82 -19.30
C LYS A 270 4.00 -8.01 -19.98
N ILE A 271 2.83 -7.93 -19.37
CA ILE A 271 1.68 -7.18 -19.92
C ILE A 271 2.01 -5.70 -20.04
N ILE A 272 2.58 -5.09 -18.99
CA ILE A 272 2.82 -3.64 -18.96
C ILE A 272 4.05 -3.21 -19.76
N SER A 273 4.89 -4.15 -20.17
CA SER A 273 6.08 -3.89 -20.99
C SER A 273 5.91 -4.24 -22.48
N ALA A 274 4.77 -4.83 -22.85
CA ALA A 274 4.43 -5.24 -24.22
C ALA A 274 3.67 -4.16 -24.96
#